data_AF-A0A2J8HNM0-F1
#
_entry.id   AF-A0A2J8HNM0-F1
#
_cell.length_a   1.000
_cell.length_b   1.000
_cell.length_c   1.000
_cell.angle_alpha   90.00
_cell.angle_beta   90.00
_cell.angle_gamma   90.00
#
_symmetry.space_group_name_H-M   'P 1'
#
loop_
_entity.id
_entity.type
_entity.pdbx_description
1 polymer ?
#
loop_
_entity_poly.entity_id
_entity_poly.type
_entity_poly.pdbx_seq_one_letter_code
_entity_poly.pdbx_strand_id
1 'polypeptide(L)' 'MKTVICNSLQSFWDMADHNFLEGLDVHCVFPVSDYLKNFILGSQTRYKIRNITFSKAVC' A
#
# COMPACT_ATOMS: atom_id res chain seq x y z
N MET A 1 -15.66 -5.49 5.87
CA MET A 1 -14.70 -4.58 5.20
C MET A 1 -13.46 -5.40 4.88
N LYS A 2 -12.92 -5.33 3.66
CA LYS A 2 -11.79 -6.16 3.23
C LYS A 2 -10.52 -5.31 3.19
N THR A 3 -9.53 -5.69 4.00
CA THR A 3 -8.20 -5.07 3.99
C THR A 3 -7.23 -6.00 3.27
N VAL A 4 -6.52 -5.48 2.28
CA VAL A 4 -5.47 -6.22 1.56
C VAL A 4 -4.14 -6.01 2.28
N ILE A 5 -3.48 -7.11 2.65
CA ILE A 5 -2.16 -7.06 3.29
C ILE A 5 -1.10 -7.22 2.21
N CYS A 6 -0.26 -6.20 2.05
CA CYS A 6 0.89 -6.23 1.17
C CYS A 6 2.16 -6.52 1.98
N ASN A 7 2.79 -7.67 1.70
CA ASN A 7 3.98 -8.14 2.41
C ASN A 7 5.29 -7.64 1.79
N SER A 8 5.23 -7.04 0.61
CA SER A 8 6.38 -6.45 -0.08
C SER A 8 5.96 -5.28 -0.96
N LEU A 9 6.91 -4.42 -1.31
CA LEU A 9 6.69 -3.34 -2.26
C LEU A 9 6.27 -3.87 -3.64
N GLN A 10 6.88 -4.96 -4.11
CA GLN A 10 6.54 -5.57 -5.40
C GLN A 10 5.08 -6.02 -5.44
N SER A 11 4.62 -6.75 -4.41
CA SER A 11 3.23 -7.19 -4.33
C SER A 11 2.23 -6.03 -4.30
N PHE A 12 2.62 -4.88 -3.72
CA PHE A 12 1.77 -3.69 -3.73
C PHE A 12 1.59 -3.18 -5.15
N TRP A 13 2.66 -2.99 -5.91
CA TRP A 13 2.59 -2.49 -7.29
C TRP A 13 1.90 -3.47 -8.23
N ASP A 14 2.21 -4.77 -8.12
CA ASP A 14 1.56 -5.79 -8.95
C ASP A 14 0.04 -5.76 -8.73
N MET A 15 -0.44 -5.70 -7.48
CA MET A 15 -1.87 -5.63 -7.21
C MET A 15 -2.48 -4.29 -7.65
N ALA A 16 -1.76 -3.18 -7.48
CA ALA A 16 -2.19 -1.85 -7.90
C ALA A 16 -2.36 -1.75 -9.42
N ASP A 17 -1.39 -2.23 -10.19
CA ASP A 17 -1.37 -2.19 -11.65
C ASP A 17 -2.44 -3.11 -12.27
N HIS A 18 -2.83 -4.18 -11.58
CA HIS A 18 -3.96 -5.04 -11.98
C HIS A 18 -5.32 -4.56 -11.45
N ASN A 19 -5.41 -3.36 -10.88
CA ASN A 19 -6.64 -2.76 -10.31
C ASN A 19 -7.29 -3.57 -9.17
N PHE A 20 -6.54 -4.41 -8.47
CA PHE A 20 -7.07 -5.19 -7.34
C PHE A 20 -7.22 -4.39 -6.05
N LEU A 21 -6.70 -3.16 -5.99
CA LEU A 21 -6.71 -2.31 -4.79
C LEU A 21 -7.76 -1.18 -4.84
N GLU A 22 -8.52 -1.06 -5.94
CA GLU A 22 -9.53 0.00 -6.12
C GLU A 22 -10.64 -0.12 -5.06
N GLY A 23 -10.86 0.96 -4.30
CA GLY A 23 -11.87 1.04 -3.25
C GLY A 23 -11.58 0.20 -1.99
N LEU A 24 -10.40 -0.43 -1.89
CA LEU A 24 -10.01 -1.26 -0.76
C LEU A 24 -9.10 -0.53 0.22
N ASP A 25 -9.08 -1.02 1.45
CA ASP A 25 -8.10 -0.63 2.47
C ASP A 25 -6.84 -1.49 2.28
N VAL A 26 -5.67 -0.85 2.25
CA VAL A 26 -4.38 -1.54 2.06
C VAL A 26 -3.52 -1.36 3.30
N HIS A 27 -2.93 -2.47 3.76
CA HIS A 27 -2.00 -2.47 4.88
C HIS A 27 -0.65 -3.03 4.44
N CYS A 28 0.37 -2.17 4.42
CA CYS A 28 1.74 -2.52 4.08
C CYS A 28 2.49 -2.96 5.34
N VAL A 29 2.95 -4.21 5.38
CA VAL A 29 3.67 -4.79 6.54
C VAL A 29 5.19 -4.90 6.33
N PHE A 30 5.70 -4.38 5.22
CA PHE A 30 7.13 -4.34 4.92
C PHE A 30 7.81 -3.06 5.44
N PRO A 31 9.12 -3.10 5.71
CA PRO A 31 9.87 -1.90 6.07
C PRO A 31 9.77 -0.84 4.97
N VAL A 32 9.40 0.38 5.36
CA VAL A 32 9.30 1.54 4.46
C VAL A 32 10.10 2.70 5.03
N SER A 33 10.96 3.30 4.23
CA SER A 33 11.55 4.61 4.55
C SER A 33 10.50 5.72 4.38
N ASP A 34 10.71 6.88 4.99
CA ASP A 34 9.79 8.01 4.83
C ASP A 34 9.62 8.44 3.37
N TYR A 35 10.71 8.38 2.59
CA TYR A 35 10.67 8.64 1.16
C TYR A 35 9.73 7.66 0.44
N LEU A 36 9.90 6.35 0.68
CA LEU A 36 9.07 5.32 0.05
C LEU A 36 7.62 5.40 0.52
N LYS A 37 7.38 5.70 1.79
CA LYS A 37 6.05 5.90 2.36
C LYS A 37 5.31 7.05 1.66
N ASN A 38 5.97 8.20 1.47
CA ASN A 38 5.40 9.33 0.74
C ASN A 38 5.11 8.98 -0.73
N PHE A 39 5.99 8.20 -1.36
CA PHE A 39 5.80 7.72 -2.73
C PHE A 39 4.56 6.82 -2.85
N ILE A 40 4.39 5.86 -1.93
CA ILE A 40 3.22 4.97 -1.88
C ILE A 40 1.94 5.77 -1.62
N LEU A 41 1.95 6.69 -0.65
CA LEU A 41 0.80 7.54 -0.35
C LEU A 41 0.41 8.43 -1.55
N GLY A 42 1.39 8.95 -2.30
CA GLY A 42 1.13 9.72 -3.52
C GLY A 42 0.45 8.90 -4.62
N SER A 43 0.64 7.57 -4.61
CA SER A 43 -0.02 6.67 -5.56
C SER A 43 -1.48 6.36 -5.20
N GLN A 44 -1.94 6.69 -3.98
CA GLN A 44 -3.27 6.37 -3.48
C GLN A 44 -4.38 6.87 -4.40
N THR A 45 -4.29 8.13 -4.85
CA THR A 45 -5.29 8.74 -5.75
C THR A 45 -5.27 8.08 -7.13
N ARG A 46 -4.08 7.76 -7.66
CA ARG A 46 -3.92 7.14 -8.98
C ARG A 46 -4.58 5.77 -9.05
N TYR A 47 -4.40 4.95 -8.01
CA TYR A 47 -4.93 3.60 -7.93
C TYR A 47 -6.29 3.52 -7.21
N LYS A 48 -6.89 4.67 -6.90
CA LYS A 48 -8.19 4.81 -6.21
C LYS A 48 -8.28 3.96 -4.93
N ILE A 49 -7.19 3.89 -4.19
CA ILE A 49 -7.11 3.13 -2.95
C ILE A 49 -7.83 3.91 -1.86
N ARG A 50 -8.70 3.25 -1.10
CA ARG A 50 -9.51 3.91 -0.07
C ARG A 50 -8.64 4.44 1.07
N ASN A 51 -7.73 3.61 1.56
CA ASN A 51 -6.84 3.96 2.67
C ASN A 51 -5.56 3.13 2.60
N ILE A 52 -4.41 3.73 2.92
CA ILE A 52 -3.13 3.02 3.01
C ILE A 52 -2.58 3.21 4.41
N THR A 53 -2.28 2.09 5.05
CA THR A 53 -1.69 2.04 6.39
C THR A 53 -0.40 1.24 6.36
N PHE A 54 0.49 1.52 7.31
CA PHE A 54 1.80 0.88 7.38
C PHE A 54 2.00 0.31 8.78
N SER A 55 2.56 -0.89 8.86
CA SER A 55 3.09 -1.39 10.12
C SER A 55 4.28 -0.53 10.56
N LYS A 56 4.35 -0.25 11.86
CA LYS A 56 5.57 0.30 12.45
C LYS A 56 6.63 -0.79 12.32
N ALA A 57 7.60 -0.61 11.43
CA ALA A 57 8.78 -1.45 11.44
C ALA A 57 9.42 -1.30 12.82
N VAL A 58 9.47 -2.39 13.58
CA VAL A 58 10.14 -2.43 14.86
C VAL A 58 11.63 -2.49 14.52
N CYS A 59 12.27 -1.33 14.46
CA CYS A 59 13.73 -1.22 14.43
C CYS A 59 14.26 -1.34 15.87
#